data_AF-A0A5F1HTI5-F1
#
_entry.id   AF-A0A5F1HTI5-F1
#
_cell.length_a   1.000
_cell.length_b   1.000
_cell.length_c   1.000
_cell.angle_alpha   90.00
_cell.angle_beta   90.00
_cell.angle_gamma   90.00
#
_symmetry.space_group_name_H-M   'P 1'
#
loop_
_entity.id
_entity.type
_entity.pdbx_description
1 polymer ?
#
loop_
_entity_poly.entity_id
_entity_poly.type
_entity_poly.pdbx_seq_one_letter_code
_entity_poly.pdbx_strand_id
1 'polypeptide(L)' 'MWRQAWPAEQPLADDVDLARLAQVQLTGANIRNIALQAAWLAAEEDSVSAVHIDKALRREMAKMGRNL' A
#
# COMPACT_ATOMS: atom_id res chain seq x y z
N MET A 1 -10.03 1.47 7.02
CA MET A 1 -9.18 2.26 6.10
C MET A 1 -8.55 1.38 5.03
N TRP A 2 -7.60 0.49 5.33
CA TRP A 2 -6.90 -0.31 4.30
C TRP A 2 -7.81 -0.98 3.27
N ARG A 3 -8.84 -1.72 3.68
CA ARG A 3 -9.79 -2.40 2.75
C ARG A 3 -10.50 -1.48 1.75
N GLN A 4 -10.57 -0.18 2.01
CA GLN A 4 -11.28 0.82 1.20
C GLN A 4 -10.32 1.71 0.40
N ALA A 5 -9.01 1.48 0.48
CA ALA A 5 -8.01 2.36 -0.11
C ALA A 5 -7.63 1.99 -1.56
N TRP A 6 -8.02 0.79 -2.00
CA TRP A 6 -7.60 0.21 -3.28
C TRP A 6 -8.55 0.58 -4.42
N PRO A 7 -8.05 0.78 -5.65
CA PRO A 7 -8.89 0.88 -6.84
C PRO A 7 -9.75 -0.36 -7.03
N ALA A 8 -10.94 -0.21 -7.61
CA ALA A 8 -11.85 -1.34 -7.85
C ALA A 8 -11.36 -2.24 -8.99
N GLU A 9 -10.59 -1.66 -9.91
CA GLU A 9 -10.11 -2.28 -11.15
C GLU A 9 -8.87 -3.16 -10.94
N GLN A 10 -8.19 -3.01 -9.80
CA GLN A 10 -6.95 -3.73 -9.50
C GLN A 10 -7.04 -4.38 -8.10
N PRO A 11 -7.41 -5.66 -8.01
CA PRO A 11 -7.51 -6.36 -6.73
C PRO A 11 -6.16 -6.52 -6.05
N LEU A 12 -6.19 -6.86 -4.76
CA LEU A 12 -4.99 -7.30 -4.03
C LEU A 12 -4.63 -8.73 -4.41
N ALA A 13 -3.34 -9.04 -4.47
CA ALA A 13 -2.89 -10.42 -4.59
C ALA A 13 -3.03 -11.18 -3.26
N ASP A 14 -3.03 -12.51 -3.32
CA ASP A 14 -3.20 -13.40 -2.16
C ASP A 14 -2.08 -13.27 -1.11
N ASP A 15 -0.94 -12.70 -1.49
CA ASP A 15 0.21 -12.49 -0.60
C ASP A 15 0.07 -11.25 0.31
N VAL A 16 -1.02 -10.47 0.16
CA VAL A 16 -1.24 -9.23 0.90
C VAL A 16 -1.89 -9.48 2.26
N ASP A 17 -1.14 -9.23 3.33
CA ASP A 17 -1.65 -9.24 4.70
C ASP A 17 -2.04 -7.82 5.19
N LEU A 18 -3.31 -7.47 5.03
CA LEU A 18 -3.86 -6.20 5.51
C LEU A 18 -3.86 -6.08 7.04
N ALA A 19 -3.88 -7.18 7.78
CA ALA A 19 -3.85 -7.15 9.25
C ALA A 19 -2.46 -6.73 9.74
N ARG A 20 -1.40 -7.23 9.10
CA ARG A 20 -0.03 -6.78 9.34
C ARG A 20 0.15 -5.30 9.01
N LEU A 21 -0.39 -4.83 7.88
CA LEU A 21 -0.32 -3.41 7.51
C LEU A 21 -1.04 -2.49 8.51
N ALA A 22 -2.11 -2.98 9.15
CA ALA A 22 -2.85 -2.22 10.15
C ALA A 22 -2.07 -1.99 11.46
N GLN A 23 -0.98 -2.72 11.69
CA GLN A 23 -0.11 -2.52 12.86
C GLN A 23 0.76 -1.26 12.74
N VAL A 24 0.95 -0.75 11.52
CA VAL A 24 1.76 0.46 11.28
C VAL A 24 0.93 1.70 11.61
N GLN A 25 1.45 2.54 12.50
CA GLN A 25 0.84 3.83 12.87
C GLN A 25 0.90 4.80 11.68
N LEU A 26 -0.22 4.89 10.95
CA LEU A 26 -0.40 5.68 9.73
C LEU A 26 -1.74 6.42 9.79
N THR A 27 -1.78 7.65 9.26
CA THR A 27 -3.04 8.36 9.07
C THR A 27 -3.83 7.77 7.90
N GLY A 28 -5.13 8.08 7.82
CA GLY A 28 -5.94 7.73 6.66
C GLY A 28 -5.41 8.33 5.33
N ALA A 29 -4.74 9.47 5.39
CA ALA A 29 -4.09 10.07 4.22
C ALA A 29 -2.88 9.26 3.76
N ASN A 30 -2.02 8.81 4.68
CA ASN A 30 -0.88 7.95 4.34
C ASN A 30 -1.34 6.63 3.74
N ILE A 31 -2.39 6.01 4.29
CA ILE A 31 -2.94 4.74 3.76
C ILE A 31 -3.40 4.91 2.30
N ARG A 32 -4.12 5.99 1.97
CA ARG A 32 -4.54 6.28 0.60
C ARG A 32 -3.36 6.53 -0.34
N ASN A 33 -2.36 7.28 0.11
CA ASN A 33 -1.15 7.52 -0.67
C ASN A 33 -0.41 6.22 -0.98
N ILE A 34 -0.27 5.34 0.03
CA ILE A 34 0.40 4.04 -0.14
C ILE A 34 -0.38 3.18 -1.13
N ALA A 35 -1.71 3.08 -0.99
CA ALA A 35 -2.52 2.27 -1.89
C ALA A 35 -2.45 2.77 -3.35
N LEU A 36 -2.54 4.08 -3.56
CA LEU A 36 -2.41 4.68 -4.90
C LEU A 36 -1.02 4.45 -5.49
N GLN A 37 0.04 4.66 -4.70
CA GLN A 37 1.41 4.44 -5.16
C GLN A 37 1.68 2.95 -5.45
N ALA A 38 1.12 2.04 -4.67
CA ALA A 38 1.24 0.61 -4.90
C ALA A 38 0.51 0.16 -6.18
N ALA A 39 -0.70 0.67 -6.43
CA ALA A 39 -1.43 0.43 -7.68
C ALA A 39 -0.66 0.96 -8.90
N TRP A 40 -0.07 2.16 -8.79
CA TRP A 40 0.82 2.69 -9.83
C TRP A 40 2.05 1.81 -10.10
N LEU A 41 2.64 1.25 -9.05
CA LEU A 41 3.77 0.32 -9.19
C LEU A 41 3.37 -0.99 -9.85
N ALA A 42 2.11 -1.41 -9.70
CA ALA A 42 1.52 -2.60 -10.30
C ALA A 42 0.83 -2.32 -11.64
N ALA A 43 1.08 -1.18 -12.29
CA ALA A 43 0.30 -0.75 -13.47
C ALA A 43 0.32 -1.74 -14.66
N GLU A 44 1.36 -2.56 -14.75
CA GLU A 44 1.52 -3.60 -15.78
C GLU A 44 1.12 -5.00 -15.29
N GLU A 45 0.53 -5.09 -14.09
CA GLU A 45 0.11 -6.34 -13.45
C GLU A 45 -1.40 -6.36 -13.17
N ASP A 46 -1.96 -7.55 -13.03
CA ASP A 46 -3.39 -7.74 -12.77
C ASP A 46 -3.78 -7.47 -11.31
N SER A 47 -2.79 -7.37 -10.40
CA SER A 47 -3.05 -7.23 -8.97
C SER A 47 -1.94 -6.48 -8.22
N VAL A 48 -2.32 -5.85 -7.12
CA VAL A 48 -1.37 -5.20 -6.21
C VAL A 48 -0.85 -6.24 -5.20
N SER A 49 0.37 -6.74 -5.44
CA SER A 49 1.07 -7.64 -4.52
C SER A 49 1.74 -6.95 -3.33
N ALA A 50 2.15 -7.75 -2.34
CA ALA A 50 2.87 -7.28 -1.15
C ALA A 50 4.16 -6.51 -1.49
N VAL A 51 4.85 -6.85 -2.58
CA VAL A 51 6.07 -6.17 -3.04
C VAL A 51 5.80 -4.71 -3.45
N HIS A 52 4.68 -4.44 -4.12
CA HIS A 52 4.29 -3.08 -4.48
C HIS A 52 3.95 -2.25 -3.24
N ILE A 53 3.26 -2.87 -2.29
CA ILE A 53 2.87 -2.23 -1.03
C ILE A 53 4.11 -1.91 -0.19
N ASP A 54 5.07 -2.83 -0.06
CA ASP A 54 6.30 -2.59 0.70
C ASP A 54 7.12 -1.42 0.10
N LYS A 55 7.26 -1.38 -1.23
CA LYS A 55 7.91 -0.26 -1.93
C LYS A 55 7.19 1.07 -1.68
N ALA A 56 5.87 1.09 -1.77
CA ALA A 56 5.06 2.29 -1.54
C ALA A 56 5.12 2.73 -0.06
N LEU A 57 5.04 1.79 0.87
CA LEU A 57 5.13 2.03 2.31
C LEU A 57 6.50 2.63 2.69
N ARG A 58 7.60 2.07 2.19
CA ARG A 58 8.95 2.63 2.41
C ARG A 58 9.07 4.07 1.91
N ARG A 59 8.52 4.36 0.73
CA ARG A 59 8.51 5.72 0.16
C ARG A 59 7.68 6.67 1.02
N GLU A 60 6.51 6.26 1.48
CA GLU A 60 5.66 7.10 2.33
C GLU A 60 6.29 7.33 3.72
N MET A 61 6.94 6.31 4.30
CA MET A 61 7.66 6.40 5.56
C MET A 61 8.85 7.36 5.47
N ALA A 62 9.61 7.30 4.38
CA ALA A 62 10.74 8.20 4.14
C ALA A 62 10.30 9.68 4.10
N LYS A 63 9.12 9.99 3.53
CA LYS A 63 8.57 11.37 3.55
C LYS A 63 8.28 11.89 4.97
N MET A 64 8.01 10.98 5.91
CA MET A 64 7.78 11.31 7.32
C MET A 64 9.08 11.36 8.15
N GLY A 65 10.25 11.17 7.53
CA GLY A 65 11.53 11.05 8.24
C GLY A 65 11.66 9.76 9.05
N ARG A 66 10.85 8.73 8.75
CA ARG A 66 10.88 7.42 9.40
C ARG A 66 11.51 6.40 8.45
N ASN A 67 12.47 5.63 8.95
CA ASN A 67 12.96 4.44 8.25
C ASN A 67 12.27 3.20 8.84
N LEU A 68 11.95 2.24 7.96
CA LEU A 68 11.48 0.89 8.35
C LEU A 68 12.66 -0.01 8.68
#